data_AF-A0A2S8G208-F1
#
_entry.id   AF-A0A2S8G208-F1
#
_cell.length_a   1.000
_cell.length_b   1.000
_cell.length_c   1.000
_cell.angle_alpha   90.00
_cell.angle_beta   90.00
_cell.angle_gamma   90.00
#
_symmetry.space_group_name_H-M   'P 1'
#
loop_
_entity.id
_entity.type
_entity.pdbx_description
1 polymer ?
#
loop_
_entity_poly.entity_id
_entity_poly.type
_entity_poly.pdbx_seq_one_letter_code
_entity_poly.pdbx_strand_id
1 'polypeptide(L)'
;MSLYEYWSEQYDPQSAGDVDLNTEHVAQTNSMVIFFKLVVSTLMTAGMFWLPYHYLPLQGWHSVAASCGIVLLYVGVAFFLIPRPDRNNLGWMGGLMNDPFHYSDNWNRTLRFWRGILGPGRFVAGTILDTAVLLGIAKSDPIPCSYEYFAERYQPQEGVSTANVKMSELPSAEVHGNASQLSREAEYEKRYGLTSARFLMNDDE
;
A
#
# COMPACT_ATOMS: atom_id res chain seq x y z
N MET A 1 -17.20 19.26 0.25
CA MET A 1 -17.91 18.78 1.45
C MET A 1 -19.04 19.73 1.73
N SER A 2 -20.26 19.20 1.82
CA SER A 2 -21.41 19.98 2.30
C SER A 2 -21.56 19.83 3.82
N LEU A 3 -22.15 20.82 4.49
CA LEU A 3 -22.50 20.71 5.92
C LEU A 3 -23.47 19.55 6.18
N TYR A 4 -24.27 19.18 5.18
CA TYR A 4 -25.21 18.07 5.26
C TYR A 4 -24.48 16.72 5.35
N GLU A 5 -23.51 16.47 4.46
CA GLU A 5 -22.66 15.26 4.47
C GLU A 5 -21.96 15.08 5.83
N TYR A 6 -21.46 16.17 6.41
CA TYR A 6 -20.81 16.12 7.73
C TYR A 6 -21.77 15.73 8.84
N TRP A 7 -23.02 16.23 8.80
CA TRP A 7 -24.01 15.95 9.83
C TRP A 7 -24.58 14.54 9.72
N SER A 8 -24.85 14.03 8.51
CA SER A 8 -25.33 12.66 8.32
C SER A 8 -24.30 11.60 8.74
N GLU A 9 -23.01 11.82 8.49
CA GLU A 9 -21.96 10.87 8.91
C GLU A 9 -21.82 10.77 10.44
N GLN A 10 -22.22 11.81 11.20
CA GLN A 10 -22.24 11.72 12.66
C GLN A 10 -23.29 10.73 13.18
N TYR A 11 -24.36 10.51 12.42
CA TYR A 11 -25.42 9.56 12.79
C TYR A 11 -25.15 8.15 12.28
N ASP A 12 -24.54 8.01 11.11
CA ASP A 12 -24.18 6.72 10.50
C ASP A 12 -22.74 6.75 9.96
N PRO A 13 -21.73 6.51 10.81
CA PRO A 13 -20.34 6.56 10.38
C PRO A 13 -20.01 5.36 9.50
N GLN A 14 -19.62 5.61 8.26
CA GLN A 14 -19.13 4.56 7.37
C GLN A 14 -17.62 4.39 7.46
N SER A 15 -17.15 3.22 7.03
CA SER A 15 -15.73 2.91 7.00
C SER A 15 -15.00 3.81 5.99
N ALA A 16 -13.95 4.46 6.48
CA ALA A 16 -13.04 5.25 5.67
C ALA A 16 -11.77 4.43 5.39
N GLY A 17 -11.27 4.53 4.16
CA GLY A 17 -9.98 3.99 3.79
C GLY A 17 -8.83 4.73 4.47
N ASP A 18 -7.67 4.11 4.42
CA ASP A 18 -6.46 4.58 5.11
C ASP A 18 -5.28 4.74 4.14
N VAL A 19 -4.26 5.47 4.55
CA VAL A 19 -2.98 5.56 3.86
C VAL A 19 -1.94 4.82 4.69
N ASP A 20 -1.53 3.66 4.19
CA ASP A 20 -0.51 2.85 4.85
C ASP A 20 0.90 3.29 4.40
N LEU A 21 1.86 3.19 5.30
CA LEU A 21 3.26 3.47 5.03
C LEU A 21 4.00 2.16 4.74
N ASN A 22 4.51 2.03 3.52
CA ASN A 22 5.28 0.86 3.13
C ASN A 22 6.67 0.89 3.78
N THR A 23 6.89 0.01 4.74
CA THR A 23 8.22 -0.22 5.34
C THR A 23 8.90 -1.47 4.80
N GLU A 24 8.14 -2.37 4.16
CA GLU A 24 8.60 -3.70 3.75
C GLU A 24 8.54 -3.85 2.22
N HIS A 25 9.51 -4.60 1.67
CA HIS A 25 9.51 -4.98 0.26
C HIS A 25 9.73 -6.49 0.14
N VAL A 26 8.76 -7.16 -0.48
CA VAL A 26 8.84 -8.59 -0.78
C VAL A 26 9.40 -8.75 -2.18
N ALA A 27 10.66 -9.17 -2.27
CA ALA A 27 11.34 -9.30 -3.55
C ALA A 27 10.85 -10.52 -4.34
N GLN A 28 10.76 -10.37 -5.67
CA GLN A 28 10.53 -11.50 -6.57
C GLN A 28 11.83 -12.30 -6.76
N THR A 29 11.74 -13.63 -6.77
CA THR A 29 12.92 -14.51 -6.93
C THR A 29 13.13 -14.97 -8.36
N ASN A 30 12.09 -14.94 -9.20
CA ASN A 30 12.17 -15.42 -10.58
C ASN A 30 12.82 -14.37 -11.50
N SER A 31 14.03 -14.66 -11.98
CA SER A 31 14.81 -13.76 -12.85
C SER A 31 14.07 -13.32 -14.12
N MET A 32 13.25 -14.19 -14.72
CA MET A 32 12.49 -13.83 -15.92
C MET A 32 11.40 -12.80 -15.62
N VAL A 33 10.73 -12.92 -14.47
CA VAL A 33 9.72 -11.95 -14.01
C VAL A 33 10.39 -10.61 -13.73
N ILE A 34 11.56 -10.62 -13.07
CA ILE A 34 12.33 -9.39 -12.79
C ILE A 34 12.75 -8.72 -14.10
N PHE A 35 13.25 -9.49 -15.08
CA PHE A 35 13.63 -8.94 -16.39
C PHE A 35 12.44 -8.30 -17.12
N PHE A 36 11.29 -8.97 -17.16
CA PHE A 36 10.07 -8.40 -17.74
C PHE A 36 9.65 -7.11 -17.02
N LYS A 37 9.64 -7.12 -15.69
CA LYS A 37 9.37 -5.92 -14.88
C LYS A 37 10.35 -4.80 -15.22
N LEU A 38 11.63 -5.10 -15.38
CA LEU A 38 12.67 -4.13 -15.72
C LEU A 38 12.38 -3.45 -17.06
N VAL A 39 12.03 -4.21 -18.10
CA VAL A 39 11.64 -3.65 -19.40
C VAL A 39 10.44 -2.72 -19.27
N VAL A 40 9.36 -3.17 -18.61
CA VAL A 40 8.15 -2.36 -18.41
C VAL A 40 8.46 -1.11 -17.58
N SER A 41 9.26 -1.24 -16.52
CA SER A 41 9.65 -0.13 -15.65
C SER A 41 10.49 0.91 -16.38
N THR A 42 11.38 0.48 -17.30
CA THR A 42 12.17 1.36 -18.15
C THR A 42 11.28 2.19 -19.07
N LEU A 43 10.31 1.54 -19.71
CA LEU A 43 9.33 2.23 -20.57
C LEU A 43 8.47 3.23 -19.78
N MET A 44 7.97 2.84 -18.61
CA MET A 44 7.23 3.72 -17.72
C MET A 44 8.07 4.93 -17.28
N THR A 45 9.33 4.68 -16.88
CA THR A 45 10.25 5.74 -16.44
C THR A 45 10.56 6.72 -17.56
N ALA A 46 10.76 6.24 -18.78
CA ALA A 46 10.94 7.09 -19.95
C ALA A 46 9.71 7.99 -20.20
N GLY A 47 8.50 7.43 -20.09
CA GLY A 47 7.25 8.21 -20.20
C GLY A 47 7.09 9.25 -19.09
N MET A 48 7.41 8.88 -17.85
CA MET A 48 7.37 9.80 -16.70
C MET A 48 8.42 10.91 -16.79
N PHE A 49 9.59 10.62 -17.36
CA PHE A 49 10.65 11.62 -17.59
C PHE A 49 10.30 12.58 -18.73
N TRP A 50 9.64 12.07 -19.78
CA TRP A 50 9.28 12.86 -20.96
C TRP A 50 8.35 14.04 -20.64
N LEU A 51 7.38 13.84 -19.73
CA LEU A 51 6.43 14.87 -19.30
C LEU A 51 7.13 16.13 -18.73
N PRO A 52 7.87 16.08 -17.59
CA PRO A 52 8.52 17.25 -17.04
C PRO A 52 9.59 17.81 -17.99
N TYR A 53 10.29 16.97 -18.75
CA TYR A 53 11.31 17.43 -19.69
C TYR A 53 10.73 18.34 -20.78
N HIS A 54 9.53 18.05 -21.26
CA HIS A 54 8.87 18.82 -22.30
C HIS A 54 8.12 20.06 -21.78
N TYR A 55 7.47 19.96 -20.61
CA TYR A 55 6.61 21.02 -20.10
C TYR A 55 7.31 22.03 -19.18
N LEU A 56 8.51 21.72 -18.66
CA LEU A 56 9.27 22.68 -17.87
C LEU A 56 10.00 23.70 -18.76
N PRO A 57 9.91 25.01 -18.46
CA PRO A 57 10.61 26.06 -19.21
C PRO A 57 12.11 26.13 -18.86
N LEU A 58 12.77 24.98 -18.77
CA LEU A 58 14.21 24.83 -18.50
C LEU A 58 14.92 24.35 -19.76
N GLN A 59 16.14 24.81 -19.98
CA GLN A 59 16.92 24.44 -21.18
C GLN A 59 18.16 23.63 -20.80
N GLY A 60 18.53 22.70 -21.70
CA GLY A 60 19.73 21.88 -21.58
C GLY A 60 19.73 20.97 -20.34
N TRP A 61 20.88 20.87 -19.67
CA TRP A 61 21.10 19.98 -18.52
C TRP A 61 20.23 20.29 -17.30
N HIS A 62 19.77 21.53 -17.14
CA HIS A 62 18.88 21.91 -16.04
C HIS A 62 17.52 21.20 -16.16
N SER A 63 16.98 21.05 -17.38
CA SER A 63 15.73 20.32 -17.61
C SER A 63 15.88 18.84 -17.29
N VAL A 64 17.01 18.24 -17.70
CA VAL A 64 17.32 16.83 -17.39
C VAL A 64 17.40 16.61 -15.89
N ALA A 65 18.18 17.44 -15.18
CA ALA A 65 18.34 17.32 -13.73
C ALA A 65 17.01 17.51 -12.98
N ALA A 66 16.22 18.54 -13.35
CA ALA A 66 14.92 18.78 -12.75
C ALA A 66 13.94 17.63 -13.00
N SER A 67 13.90 17.11 -14.23
CA SER A 67 13.04 15.99 -14.61
C SER A 67 13.41 14.70 -13.87
N CYS A 68 14.71 14.39 -13.78
CA CYS A 68 15.21 13.28 -12.96
C CYS A 68 14.81 13.44 -11.48
N GLY A 69 14.97 14.64 -10.93
CA GLY A 69 14.59 14.94 -9.54
C GLY A 69 13.09 14.75 -9.28
N ILE A 70 12.24 15.21 -10.19
CA ILE A 70 10.78 15.03 -10.09
C ILE A 70 10.39 13.56 -10.15
N VAL A 71 10.96 12.80 -11.10
CA VAL A 71 10.68 11.37 -11.23
C VAL A 71 11.16 10.61 -9.99
N LEU A 72 12.36 10.92 -9.47
CA LEU A 72 12.89 10.29 -8.27
C LEU A 72 12.03 10.57 -7.05
N LEU A 73 11.61 11.83 -6.86
CA LEU A 73 10.70 12.22 -5.78
C LEU A 73 9.37 11.48 -5.90
N TYR A 74 8.77 11.46 -7.09
CA TYR A 74 7.52 10.75 -7.34
C TYR A 74 7.63 9.26 -7.06
N VAL A 75 8.69 8.59 -7.53
CA VAL A 75 8.93 7.15 -7.28
C VAL A 75 9.12 6.89 -5.78
N GLY A 76 9.85 7.77 -5.08
CA GLY A 76 10.02 7.69 -3.63
C GLY A 76 8.71 7.82 -2.86
N VAL A 77 7.90 8.85 -3.16
CA VAL A 77 6.59 9.05 -2.54
C VAL A 77 5.65 7.88 -2.84
N ALA A 78 5.63 7.41 -4.08
CA ALA A 78 4.81 6.28 -4.51
C ALA A 78 5.24 4.95 -3.86
N PHE A 79 6.51 4.81 -3.52
CA PHE A 79 7.00 3.65 -2.78
C PHE A 79 6.45 3.64 -1.34
N PHE A 80 6.54 4.77 -0.63
CA PHE A 80 6.14 4.85 0.78
C PHE A 80 4.63 4.93 0.98
N LEU A 81 3.90 5.69 0.17
CA LEU A 81 2.46 5.89 0.37
C LEU A 81 1.65 4.79 -0.33
N ILE A 82 0.88 4.02 0.44
CA ILE A 82 -0.07 3.03 -0.08
C ILE A 82 -1.50 3.48 0.27
N PRO A 83 -2.20 4.14 -0.66
CA PRO A 83 -3.61 4.42 -0.48
C PRO A 83 -4.41 3.10 -0.48
N ARG A 84 -5.12 2.83 0.61
CA ARG A 84 -6.02 1.69 0.79
C ARG A 84 -7.47 2.19 0.86
N PRO A 85 -8.10 2.50 -0.28
CA PRO A 85 -9.51 2.87 -0.30
C PRO A 85 -10.36 1.69 0.18
N ASP A 86 -11.38 1.97 0.99
CA ASP A 86 -12.40 0.97 1.25
C ASP A 86 -13.22 0.75 -0.02
N ARG A 87 -13.36 -0.52 -0.42
CA ARG A 87 -14.09 -0.91 -1.64
C ARG A 87 -15.60 -1.02 -1.43
N ASN A 88 -16.03 -1.11 -0.18
CA ASN A 88 -17.45 -1.24 0.17
C ASN A 88 -18.15 0.11 0.26
N ASN A 89 -17.39 1.19 0.46
CA ASN A 89 -17.90 2.57 0.59
C ASN A 89 -17.31 3.50 -0.47
N LEU A 90 -17.80 3.36 -1.71
CA LEU A 90 -17.45 4.23 -2.84
C LEU A 90 -18.69 4.83 -3.48
N GLY A 91 -19.74 5.04 -2.70
CA GLY A 91 -21.00 5.55 -3.21
C GLY A 91 -21.61 4.66 -4.30
N TRP A 92 -22.39 5.27 -5.18
CA TRP A 92 -23.26 4.51 -6.09
C TRP A 92 -22.53 4.06 -7.35
N MET A 93 -22.95 2.92 -7.88
CA MET A 93 -22.33 2.26 -9.04
C MET A 93 -20.81 2.05 -8.88
N GLY A 94 -20.35 1.83 -7.64
CA GLY A 94 -18.94 1.55 -7.34
C GLY A 94 -18.00 2.75 -7.51
N GLY A 95 -18.47 3.99 -7.35
CA GLY A 95 -17.64 5.21 -7.39
C GLY A 95 -17.88 6.11 -8.58
N LEU A 96 -18.90 5.84 -9.40
CA LEU A 96 -19.27 6.68 -10.54
C LEU A 96 -20.15 7.86 -10.11
N MET A 97 -20.97 7.68 -9.07
CA MET A 97 -21.83 8.72 -8.51
C MET A 97 -21.52 8.93 -7.04
N ASN A 98 -21.42 10.20 -6.66
CA ASN A 98 -21.17 10.61 -5.28
C ASN A 98 -22.36 10.24 -4.40
N ASP A 99 -22.09 9.66 -3.23
CA ASP A 99 -23.08 9.58 -2.18
C ASP A 99 -23.21 10.97 -1.51
N PRO A 100 -24.36 11.66 -1.61
CA PRO A 100 -24.52 12.98 -1.02
C PRO A 100 -24.68 12.96 0.51
N PHE A 101 -24.71 11.77 1.13
CA PHE A 101 -24.89 11.59 2.58
C PHE A 101 -23.59 11.26 3.32
N HIS A 102 -22.54 10.82 2.62
CA HIS A 102 -21.34 10.30 3.29
C HIS A 102 -20.07 10.99 2.78
N TYR A 103 -19.37 11.70 3.65
CA TYR A 103 -18.10 12.33 3.28
C TYR A 103 -16.98 11.28 3.13
N SER A 104 -17.12 10.14 3.80
CA SER A 104 -16.20 9.00 3.71
C SER A 104 -16.10 8.44 2.27
N ASP A 105 -17.17 8.54 1.46
CA ASP A 105 -17.15 8.21 0.02
C ASP A 105 -16.14 9.10 -0.74
N ASN A 106 -16.22 10.42 -0.56
CA ASN A 106 -15.30 11.37 -1.20
C ASN A 106 -13.84 11.05 -0.86
N TRP A 107 -13.58 10.66 0.39
CA TRP A 107 -12.25 10.24 0.84
C TRP A 107 -11.81 8.95 0.15
N ASN A 108 -12.65 7.90 0.13
CA ASN A 108 -12.35 6.64 -0.54
C ASN A 108 -12.12 6.79 -2.05
N ARG A 109 -12.91 7.63 -2.72
CA ARG A 109 -12.71 7.96 -4.14
C ARG A 109 -11.40 8.70 -4.39
N THR A 110 -11.02 9.61 -3.48
CA THR A 110 -9.74 10.31 -3.53
C THR A 110 -8.58 9.34 -3.32
N LEU A 111 -8.66 8.43 -2.35
CA LEU A 111 -7.65 7.38 -2.14
C LEU A 111 -7.52 6.45 -3.36
N ARG A 112 -8.64 6.10 -4.01
CA ARG A 112 -8.61 5.32 -5.26
C ARG A 112 -7.89 6.07 -6.37
N PHE A 113 -8.17 7.36 -6.53
CA PHE A 113 -7.49 8.21 -7.50
C PHE A 113 -5.98 8.26 -7.23
N TRP A 114 -5.57 8.49 -5.99
CA TRP A 114 -4.15 8.46 -5.58
C TRP A 114 -3.51 7.09 -5.80
N ARG A 115 -4.22 6.00 -5.53
CA ARG A 115 -3.73 4.65 -5.83
C ARG A 115 -3.44 4.44 -7.32
N GLY A 116 -4.30 4.99 -8.18
CA GLY A 116 -4.09 4.99 -9.64
C GLY A 116 -2.87 5.82 -10.04
N ILE A 117 -2.74 7.03 -9.49
CA ILE A 117 -1.62 7.94 -9.78
C ILE A 117 -0.28 7.40 -9.29
N LEU A 118 -0.21 6.85 -8.08
CA LEU A 118 1.03 6.35 -7.48
C LEU A 118 1.39 4.94 -7.96
N GLY A 119 0.46 4.23 -8.60
CA GLY A 119 0.66 2.86 -9.08
C GLY A 119 1.91 2.67 -9.96
N PRO A 120 2.11 3.47 -11.03
CA PRO A 120 3.29 3.37 -11.88
C PRO A 120 4.61 3.60 -11.12
N GLY A 121 4.68 4.63 -10.27
CA GLY A 121 5.86 4.90 -9.45
C GLY A 121 6.20 3.75 -8.50
N ARG A 122 5.18 3.17 -7.86
CA ARG A 122 5.36 2.01 -6.97
C ARG A 122 5.84 0.78 -7.73
N PHE A 123 5.35 0.56 -8.94
CA PHE A 123 5.81 -0.53 -9.80
C PHE A 123 7.29 -0.37 -10.16
N VAL A 124 7.72 0.84 -10.52
CA VAL A 124 9.14 1.15 -10.81
C VAL A 124 10.00 0.95 -9.57
N ALA A 125 9.61 1.52 -8.41
CA ALA A 125 10.34 1.35 -7.16
C ALA A 125 10.54 -0.13 -6.78
N GLY A 126 9.46 -0.91 -6.82
CA GLY A 126 9.52 -2.34 -6.52
C GLY A 126 10.41 -3.12 -7.50
N THR A 127 10.48 -2.69 -8.76
CA THR A 127 11.34 -3.32 -9.78
C THR A 127 12.82 -3.00 -9.56
N ILE A 128 13.13 -1.77 -9.15
CA ILE A 128 14.49 -1.39 -8.76
C ILE A 128 14.95 -2.22 -7.57
N LEU A 129 14.10 -2.38 -6.55
CA LEU A 129 14.42 -3.19 -5.38
C LEU A 129 14.58 -4.68 -5.72
N ASP A 130 13.69 -5.24 -6.55
CA ASP A 130 13.83 -6.62 -7.03
C ASP A 130 15.16 -6.84 -7.77
N THR A 131 15.55 -5.88 -8.61
CA THR A 131 16.82 -5.94 -9.35
C THR A 131 18.01 -5.81 -8.41
N ALA A 132 17.95 -4.92 -7.41
CA ALA A 132 19.00 -4.76 -6.41
C ALA A 132 19.18 -6.04 -5.57
N VAL A 133 18.09 -6.73 -5.24
CA VAL A 133 18.13 -8.03 -4.54
C VAL A 133 18.72 -9.11 -5.46
N LEU A 134 18.31 -9.17 -6.72
CA LEU A 134 18.85 -10.13 -7.69
C LEU A 134 20.37 -9.97 -7.89
N LEU A 135 20.87 -8.73 -7.88
CA LEU A 135 22.29 -8.40 -7.98
C LEU A 135 23.06 -8.59 -6.66
N GLY A 136 22.38 -8.92 -5.56
CA GLY A 136 22.99 -9.08 -4.25
C GLY A 136 23.39 -7.76 -3.56
N ILE A 137 22.89 -6.62 -4.04
CA ILE A 137 23.14 -5.30 -3.46
C ILE A 137 22.27 -5.09 -2.21
N ALA A 138 21.03 -5.58 -2.25
CA ALA A 138 20.09 -5.52 -1.14
C ALA A 138 19.75 -6.93 -0.64
N LYS A 139 19.47 -7.07 0.65
CA LYS A 139 18.84 -8.28 1.20
C LYS A 139 17.34 -8.04 1.25
N SER A 140 16.56 -8.92 0.64
CA SER A 140 15.12 -8.98 0.90
C SER A 140 14.91 -9.58 2.29
N ASP A 141 13.89 -9.11 3.01
CA ASP A 141 13.45 -9.82 4.20
C ASP A 141 13.15 -11.29 3.84
N PRO A 142 13.52 -12.25 4.71
CA PRO A 142 13.24 -13.66 4.50
C PRO A 142 11.76 -13.91 4.80
N ILE A 143 10.86 -13.27 4.06
CA ILE A 143 9.50 -13.77 3.92
C ILE A 143 9.60 -14.77 2.78
N PRO A 144 9.55 -16.08 3.04
CA PRO A 144 9.58 -17.03 1.96
C PRO A 144 8.37 -16.73 1.07
N CYS A 145 8.62 -16.34 -0.18
CA CYS A 145 7.66 -16.42 -1.28
C CYS A 145 7.35 -17.90 -1.59
N SER A 146 7.37 -18.79 -0.59
CA SER A 146 6.84 -20.13 -0.72
C SER A 146 5.33 -20.02 -0.67
N TYR A 147 4.69 -20.82 -1.51
CA TYR A 147 3.24 -21.01 -1.46
C TYR A 147 2.76 -21.33 -0.05
N GLU A 148 3.58 -22.03 0.73
CA GLU A 148 3.34 -22.41 2.13
C GLU A 148 3.17 -21.21 3.07
N TYR A 149 3.96 -20.14 2.95
CA TYR A 149 3.82 -18.95 3.81
C TYR A 149 2.50 -18.21 3.56
N PHE A 150 2.13 -18.08 2.27
CA PHE A 150 0.85 -17.48 1.90
C PHE A 150 -0.30 -18.41 2.31
N ALA A 151 -0.15 -19.72 2.14
CA ALA A 151 -1.15 -20.69 2.59
C ALA A 151 -1.34 -20.60 4.11
N GLU A 152 -0.28 -20.47 4.91
CA GLU A 152 -0.38 -20.40 6.37
C GLU A 152 -1.02 -19.08 6.85
N ARG A 153 -0.69 -17.94 6.21
CA ARG A 153 -1.25 -16.64 6.60
C ARG A 153 -2.67 -16.39 6.10
N TYR A 154 -3.08 -17.06 5.03
CA TYR A 154 -4.42 -16.95 4.43
C TYR A 154 -5.24 -18.23 4.57
N GLN A 155 -4.76 -19.24 5.29
CA GLN A 155 -5.57 -20.39 5.63
C GLN A 155 -6.70 -19.92 6.53
N PRO A 156 -7.96 -20.30 6.23
CA PRO A 156 -9.04 -20.13 7.19
C PRO A 156 -8.62 -20.86 8.47
N GLN A 157 -8.86 -20.24 9.63
CA GLN A 157 -8.56 -20.84 10.94
C GLN A 157 -9.02 -22.31 10.95
N GLU A 158 -8.14 -23.21 11.41
CA GLU A 158 -8.42 -24.65 11.51
C GLU A 158 -9.80 -24.87 12.14
N GLY A 159 -10.72 -25.45 11.36
CA GLY A 159 -12.10 -25.71 11.78
C GLY A 159 -13.19 -25.14 10.85
N VAL A 160 -12.87 -24.18 9.99
CA VAL A 160 -13.85 -23.63 9.02
C VAL A 160 -13.73 -24.37 7.68
N SER A 161 -14.45 -25.48 7.55
CA SER A 161 -14.56 -26.23 6.30
C SER A 161 -15.31 -25.39 5.26
N THR A 162 -14.61 -24.85 4.27
CA THR A 162 -15.21 -24.04 3.18
C THR A 162 -15.84 -24.88 2.08
N ALA A 163 -15.74 -26.21 2.15
CA ALA A 163 -16.14 -27.10 1.06
C ALA A 163 -17.66 -27.18 0.84
N ASN A 164 -18.49 -26.77 1.81
CA ASN A 164 -19.96 -26.87 1.72
C ASN A 164 -20.73 -25.66 2.28
N VAL A 165 -20.06 -24.55 2.60
CA VAL A 165 -20.72 -23.39 3.22
C VAL A 165 -21.45 -22.62 2.14
N LYS A 166 -22.79 -22.58 2.19
CA LYS A 166 -23.57 -21.66 1.34
C LYS A 166 -23.14 -20.24 1.68
N MET A 167 -23.15 -19.32 0.71
CA MET A 167 -22.72 -17.93 0.92
C MET A 167 -23.48 -17.21 2.07
N SER A 168 -24.65 -17.72 2.44
CA SER A 168 -25.48 -17.29 3.59
C SER A 168 -25.02 -17.82 4.97
N GLU A 169 -24.12 -18.79 5.00
CA GLU A 169 -23.62 -19.48 6.20
C GLU A 169 -22.17 -19.11 6.52
N LEU A 170 -21.51 -18.34 5.65
CA LEU A 170 -20.25 -17.71 6.02
C LEU A 170 -20.52 -16.79 7.21
N PRO A 171 -19.79 -16.91 8.33
CA PRO A 171 -19.92 -15.99 9.43
C PRO A 171 -19.69 -14.59 8.86
N SER A 172 -20.73 -13.76 8.85
CA SER A 172 -20.65 -12.34 8.53
C SER A 172 -19.56 -11.79 9.42
N ALA A 173 -18.41 -11.41 8.84
CA ALA A 173 -17.18 -11.05 9.53
C ALA A 173 -17.51 -10.42 10.88
N GLU A 174 -17.55 -11.25 11.93
CA GLU A 174 -17.85 -10.75 13.25
C GLU A 174 -16.67 -9.87 13.56
N VAL A 175 -16.96 -8.58 13.76
CA VAL A 175 -16.02 -7.63 14.33
C VAL A 175 -15.59 -8.27 15.64
N HIS A 176 -14.43 -8.94 15.62
CA HIS A 176 -13.89 -9.64 16.77
C HIS A 176 -13.64 -8.60 17.85
N GLY A 177 -14.66 -8.42 18.70
CA GLY A 177 -14.55 -7.72 19.95
C GLY A 177 -13.59 -8.48 20.85
N ASN A 178 -12.60 -7.75 21.37
CA ASN A 178 -11.96 -7.99 22.65
C ASN A 178 -11.29 -9.36 22.92
N ALA A 179 -10.72 -10.02 21.92
CA ALA A 179 -9.67 -11.00 22.18
C ALA A 179 -8.31 -10.28 22.26
N SER A 180 -7.96 -9.84 23.47
CA SER A 180 -6.64 -9.37 23.93
C SER A 180 -5.69 -8.90 22.83
N GLN A 181 -5.74 -7.60 22.49
CA GLN A 181 -4.68 -6.93 21.75
C GLN A 181 -3.39 -7.06 22.56
N LEU A 182 -2.58 -8.09 22.27
CA LEU A 182 -1.14 -7.96 22.42
C LEU A 182 -0.79 -6.68 21.67
N SER A 183 -0.23 -5.69 22.36
CA SER A 183 0.20 -4.46 21.69
C SER A 183 1.06 -4.88 20.52
N ARG A 184 0.93 -4.17 19.39
CA ARG A 184 1.67 -4.48 18.15
C ARG A 184 3.16 -4.70 18.42
N GLU A 185 3.70 -4.01 19.42
CA GLU A 185 5.05 -4.14 19.97
C GLU A 185 5.35 -5.53 20.56
N ALA A 186 4.44 -6.14 21.32
CA ALA A 186 4.61 -7.48 21.88
C ALA A 186 4.62 -8.57 20.79
N GLU A 187 3.90 -8.36 19.68
CA GLU A 187 3.97 -9.25 18.52
C GLU A 187 5.32 -9.11 17.78
N TYR A 188 5.84 -7.89 17.65
CA TYR A 188 7.17 -7.62 17.10
C TYR A 188 8.29 -8.20 17.99
N GLU A 189 8.20 -8.03 19.31
CA GLU A 189 9.16 -8.57 20.27
C GLU A 189 9.23 -10.10 20.20
N LYS A 190 8.07 -10.76 20.12
CA LYS A 190 7.99 -12.21 20.00
C LYS A 190 8.52 -12.72 18.65
N ARG A 191 8.30 -11.97 17.57
CA ARG A 191 8.63 -12.41 16.21
C ARG A 191 10.08 -12.16 15.82
N TYR A 192 10.69 -11.09 16.33
CA TYR A 192 12.05 -10.68 15.97
C TYR A 192 13.06 -10.81 17.12
N GLY A 193 12.61 -11.17 18.34
CA GLY A 193 13.47 -11.24 19.52
C GLY A 193 14.07 -9.89 19.93
N LEU A 194 13.54 -8.80 19.36
CA LEU A 194 13.98 -7.45 19.62
C LEU A 194 13.09 -6.91 20.74
N THR A 195 13.55 -7.05 21.98
CA THR A 195 13.08 -6.22 23.11
C THR A 195 13.14 -4.77 22.64
N SER A 196 11.98 -4.14 22.52
CA SER A 196 11.85 -2.76 22.04
C SER A 196 12.93 -1.88 22.67
N ALA A 197 13.62 -1.10 21.83
CA ALA A 197 14.68 -0.19 22.23
C ALA A 197 14.11 1.00 23.03
N ARG A 198 13.56 0.72 24.21
CA ARG A 198 13.19 1.69 25.24
C ARG A 198 14.41 2.12 26.08
N PHE A 199 15.62 1.79 25.63
CA PHE A 199 16.87 2.35 26.12
C PHE A 199 17.23 3.55 25.23
N LEU A 200 17.04 4.77 25.75
CA LEU A 200 17.72 6.05 25.42
C LEU A 200 16.83 7.30 25.59
N MET A 201 15.72 7.21 26.32
CA MET A 201 15.14 8.39 26.99
C MET A 201 14.97 8.03 28.47
N ASN A 202 16.10 7.96 29.16
CA ASN A 202 16.10 8.17 30.61
C ASN A 202 16.62 9.58 30.82
N ASP A 203 15.80 10.35 31.51
CA ASP A 203 16.06 11.68 32.05
C ASP A 203 17.48 11.79 32.62
N ASP A 204 18.23 12.76 32.10
CA ASP A 204 19.26 13.42 32.89
C ASP A 204 18.65 14.76 33.37
N GLU A 205 18.49 14.83 34.69
CA GLU A 205 18.25 16.02 35.51
C GLU A 205 19.32 17.11 35.30
#